data_AF-A0A0P0VLF8-F1
#
_entry.id   AF-A0A0P0VLF8-F1
#
_cell.length_a   1.000
_cell.length_b   1.000
_cell.length_c   1.000
_cell.angle_alpha   90.00
_cell.angle_beta   90.00
_cell.angle_gamma   90.00
#
_symmetry.space_group_name_H-M   'P 1'
#
loop_
_entity.id
_entity.type
_entity.pdbx_description
1 polymer ?
#
loop_
_entity_poly.entity_id
_entity_poly.type
_entity_poly.pdbx_seq_one_letter_code
_entity_poly.pdbx_strand_id
1 'polypeptide(L)'
;LLFGGHGDATFLYSVPKRALLAPMPTPTRVGDGGVDDMMRGHRWWTTAQGWLLMARRGSPCTFLWDPFTGRRVRLPPDHDGTVLTAEGSHRRRCLLSCCGPMDPTSCTDLVIDLADPELWYCRPGDNHWVKLHQQPYQYRNPAHRDAIISFLRKFTAIDGKFYTELHTGNVGVLEFSPEVAEGN
;
A
#
# COMPACT_ATOMS: atom_id res chain seq x y z
N LEU A 1 -2.18 -13.58 0.27
CA LEU A 1 -3.58 -13.54 -0.22
C LEU A 1 -3.58 -13.66 -1.73
N LEU A 2 -4.59 -14.26 -2.32
CA LEU A 2 -4.80 -14.26 -3.77
C LEU A 2 -6.09 -13.50 -4.08
N PHE A 3 -6.04 -12.64 -5.10
CA PHE A 3 -7.17 -11.83 -5.54
C PHE A 3 -7.66 -12.37 -6.88
N GLY A 4 -8.97 -12.49 -7.03
CA GLY A 4 -9.61 -12.87 -8.28
C GLY A 4 -10.82 -12.00 -8.54
N GLY A 5 -11.08 -11.68 -9.81
CA GLY A 5 -12.33 -11.06 -10.25
C GLY A 5 -13.12 -12.03 -11.12
N HIS A 6 -14.44 -12.09 -10.94
CA HIS A 6 -15.34 -12.74 -11.89
C HIS A 6 -16.56 -11.84 -12.12
N GLY A 7 -16.68 -11.31 -13.33
CA GLY A 7 -17.64 -10.23 -13.61
C GLY A 7 -17.36 -9.01 -12.73
N ASP A 8 -18.39 -8.53 -12.03
CA ASP A 8 -18.30 -7.39 -11.11
C ASP A 8 -17.89 -7.78 -9.68
N ALA A 9 -17.69 -9.07 -9.41
CA ALA A 9 -17.39 -9.55 -8.07
C ALA A 9 -15.88 -9.66 -7.84
N THR A 10 -15.42 -9.13 -6.69
CA THR A 10 -14.06 -9.30 -6.21
C THR A 10 -14.00 -10.38 -5.14
N PHE A 11 -13.14 -11.37 -5.33
CA PHE A 11 -12.95 -12.47 -4.40
C PHE A 11 -11.57 -12.40 -3.76
N LEU A 12 -11.54 -12.77 -2.49
CA LEU A 12 -10.33 -12.79 -1.72
C LEU A 12 -10.08 -14.18 -1.17
N TYR A 13 -8.94 -14.77 -1.52
CA TYR A 13 -8.59 -16.12 -1.11
C TYR A 13 -7.43 -16.09 -0.11
N SER A 14 -7.65 -16.78 1.01
CA SER A 14 -6.64 -17.04 2.02
C SER A 14 -5.85 -18.28 1.63
N VAL A 15 -4.59 -18.10 1.22
CA VAL A 15 -3.69 -19.25 0.98
C VAL A 15 -3.46 -20.06 2.27
N PRO A 16 -3.18 -19.44 3.44
CA PRO A 16 -2.98 -20.20 4.68
C PRO A 16 -4.22 -20.99 5.11
N LYS A 17 -5.42 -20.40 5.00
CA LYS A 17 -6.69 -21.08 5.36
C LYS A 17 -7.24 -21.97 4.24
N ARG A 18 -6.65 -21.93 3.05
CA ARG A 18 -7.13 -22.57 1.82
C ARG A 18 -8.61 -22.34 1.52
N ALA A 19 -9.11 -21.14 1.83
CA ALA A 19 -10.52 -20.80 1.74
C ALA A 19 -10.71 -19.45 1.08
N LEU A 20 -11.80 -19.30 0.32
CA LEU A 20 -12.34 -18.00 -0.01
C LEU A 20 -12.75 -17.33 1.30
N LEU A 21 -12.29 -16.11 1.51
CA LEU A 21 -12.97 -15.20 2.42
C LEU A 21 -14.32 -14.97 1.76
N ALA A 22 -15.36 -15.54 2.38
CA ALA A 22 -16.67 -15.73 1.76
C ALA A 22 -17.10 -14.48 0.98
N PRO A 23 -17.72 -14.63 -0.20
CA PRO A 23 -18.50 -13.54 -0.77
C PRO A 23 -19.65 -13.31 0.20
N MET A 24 -19.50 -12.36 1.13
CA MET A 24 -20.46 -12.20 2.22
C MET A 24 -21.83 -11.85 1.63
N PRO A 25 -22.91 -12.46 2.15
CA PRO A 25 -24.18 -12.60 1.43
C PRO A 25 -24.82 -11.23 1.22
N THR A 26 -25.66 -11.16 0.19
CA THR A 26 -26.57 -10.05 -0.13
C THR A 26 -27.02 -9.27 1.12
N PRO A 27 -26.95 -7.93 1.09
CA PRO A 27 -26.95 -7.08 2.28
C PRO A 27 -28.22 -7.31 3.10
N THR A 28 -28.09 -7.97 4.25
CA THR A 28 -29.18 -8.13 5.22
C THR A 28 -29.15 -7.04 6.28
N ARG A 29 -28.14 -6.17 6.30
CA ARG A 29 -28.13 -4.95 7.12
C ARG A 29 -27.54 -3.78 6.34
N VAL A 30 -28.38 -2.77 6.14
CA VAL A 30 -27.98 -1.43 5.69
C VAL A 30 -26.91 -0.92 6.66
N GLY A 31 -25.65 -0.90 6.23
CA GLY A 31 -24.54 -0.35 7.01
C GLY A 31 -23.32 -1.26 7.18
N ASP A 32 -23.47 -2.58 7.06
CA ASP A 32 -22.35 -3.53 7.22
C ASP A 32 -21.71 -3.92 5.88
N GLY A 33 -21.89 -3.06 4.86
CA GLY A 33 -21.52 -3.29 3.47
C GLY A 33 -20.29 -4.17 3.35
N GLY A 34 -20.50 -5.39 2.88
CA GLY A 34 -19.56 -6.49 3.04
C GLY A 34 -18.24 -6.23 2.32
N VAL A 35 -17.40 -7.26 2.20
CA VAL A 35 -16.12 -7.15 1.47
C VAL A 35 -16.32 -6.55 0.07
N ASP A 36 -17.41 -6.89 -0.64
CA ASP A 36 -17.65 -6.35 -1.98
C ASP A 36 -17.93 -4.83 -1.98
N ASP A 37 -18.81 -4.35 -1.09
CA ASP A 37 -19.09 -2.90 -0.96
C ASP A 37 -17.84 -2.13 -0.53
N MET A 38 -17.06 -2.71 0.38
CA MET A 38 -15.78 -2.18 0.80
C MET A 38 -14.82 -2.05 -0.40
N MET A 39 -14.71 -3.07 -1.25
CA MET A 39 -13.83 -3.04 -2.42
C MET A 39 -14.37 -2.10 -3.53
N ARG A 40 -15.69 -2.01 -3.73
CA ARG A 40 -16.33 -1.08 -4.68
C ARG A 40 -16.20 0.38 -4.24
N GLY A 41 -16.24 0.65 -2.94
CA GLY A 41 -16.10 2.00 -2.39
C GLY A 41 -14.67 2.54 -2.40
N HIS A 42 -13.66 1.70 -2.66
CA HIS A 42 -12.26 2.05 -2.44
C HIS A 42 -11.33 1.60 -3.59
N ARG A 43 -10.32 2.40 -3.88
CA ARG A 43 -9.11 1.89 -4.54
C ARG A 43 -8.28 1.15 -3.50
N TRP A 44 -7.55 0.13 -3.93
CA TRP A 44 -6.83 -0.71 -2.99
C TRP A 44 -5.54 -1.28 -3.57
N TRP A 45 -4.57 -1.52 -2.68
CA TRP A 45 -3.28 -2.13 -2.99
C TRP A 45 -2.93 -3.18 -1.96
N THR A 46 -2.32 -4.27 -2.42
CA THR A 46 -2.01 -5.43 -1.58
C THR A 46 -0.63 -5.32 -0.96
N THR A 47 -0.52 -5.69 0.32
CA THR A 47 0.79 -5.87 0.98
C THR A 47 1.12 -7.35 1.14
N ALA A 48 2.40 -7.68 1.25
CA ALA A 48 2.86 -9.06 1.47
C ALA A 48 2.38 -9.62 2.82
N GLN A 49 2.18 -8.73 3.80
CA GLN A 49 1.68 -9.01 5.14
C GLN A 49 0.19 -9.37 5.17
N GLY A 50 -0.50 -9.18 4.04
CA GLY A 50 -1.92 -9.49 3.89
C GLY A 50 -2.88 -8.36 4.27
N TRP A 51 -2.34 -7.18 4.51
CA TRP A 51 -3.13 -5.96 4.64
C TRP A 51 -3.42 -5.36 3.27
N LEU A 52 -4.49 -4.57 3.21
CA LEU A 52 -4.86 -3.78 2.06
C LEU A 52 -4.71 -2.31 2.40
N LEU A 53 -3.91 -1.57 1.64
CA LEU A 53 -3.97 -0.11 1.66
C LEU A 53 -5.23 0.30 0.90
N MET A 54 -6.10 1.07 1.55
CA MET A 54 -7.40 1.47 1.04
C MET A 54 -7.47 2.99 0.90
N ALA A 55 -7.94 3.47 -0.24
CA ALA A 55 -8.26 4.87 -0.47
C ALA A 55 -9.72 5.00 -0.92
N ARG A 56 -10.53 5.73 -0.16
CA ARG A 56 -11.97 5.86 -0.43
C ARG A 56 -12.20 6.68 -1.70
N ARG A 57 -13.05 6.19 -2.61
CA ARG A 57 -13.41 6.93 -3.83
C ARG A 57 -14.19 8.20 -3.45
N GLY A 58 -13.79 9.35 -4.01
CA GLY A 58 -14.43 10.64 -3.74
C GLY A 58 -14.15 11.23 -2.36
N SER A 59 -13.17 10.71 -1.63
CA SER A 59 -12.80 11.16 -0.29
C SER A 59 -11.28 11.06 -0.12
N PRO A 60 -10.64 11.96 0.63
CA PRO A 60 -9.20 11.86 0.89
C PRO A 60 -8.86 10.77 1.92
N CYS A 61 -9.85 10.11 2.52
CA CYS A 61 -9.62 9.14 3.59
C CYS A 61 -8.84 7.91 3.09
N THR A 62 -7.76 7.59 3.81
CA THR A 62 -6.95 6.40 3.57
C THR A 62 -6.78 5.59 4.87
N PHE A 63 -6.60 4.28 4.74
CA PHE A 63 -6.39 3.38 5.87
C PHE A 63 -5.82 2.03 5.42
N LEU A 64 -5.16 1.33 6.32
CA LEU A 64 -4.88 -0.09 6.17
C LEU A 64 -6.09 -0.91 6.64
N TRP A 65 -6.43 -1.95 5.89
CA TRP A 65 -7.53 -2.84 6.18
C TRP A 65 -7.07 -4.30 6.24
N ASP A 66 -7.46 -4.98 7.31
CA ASP A 66 -7.30 -6.43 7.43
C ASP A 66 -8.58 -7.11 6.95
N PRO A 67 -8.55 -7.79 5.80
CA PRO A 67 -9.72 -8.46 5.26
C PRO A 67 -10.18 -9.68 6.08
N PHE A 68 -9.35 -10.21 6.98
CA PHE A 68 -9.68 -11.36 7.81
C PHE A 68 -10.43 -10.98 9.09
N THR A 69 -10.14 -9.80 9.64
CA THR A 69 -10.71 -9.32 10.92
C THR A 69 -11.64 -8.13 10.73
N GLY A 70 -11.60 -7.48 9.56
CA GLY A 70 -12.27 -6.21 9.33
C GLY A 70 -11.58 -5.01 9.96
N ARG A 71 -10.47 -5.21 10.69
CA ARG A 71 -9.76 -4.16 11.42
C ARG A 71 -9.23 -3.10 10.46
N ARG A 72 -9.33 -1.84 10.87
CA ARG A 72 -8.83 -0.69 10.12
C ARG A 72 -7.80 0.06 10.95
N VAL A 73 -6.72 0.49 10.30
CA VAL A 73 -5.72 1.37 10.90
C VAL A 73 -5.64 2.63 10.06
N ARG A 74 -6.00 3.77 10.66
CA ARG A 74 -6.08 5.06 9.98
C ARG A 74 -4.68 5.48 9.52
N LEU A 75 -4.61 5.94 8.28
CA LEU A 75 -3.44 6.57 7.69
C LEU A 75 -3.73 8.05 7.39
N PRO A 76 -2.70 8.84 7.05
CA PRO A 76 -2.91 10.22 6.63
C PRO A 76 -3.85 10.32 5.43
N PRO A 77 -4.74 11.32 5.40
CA PRO A 77 -5.55 11.59 4.22
C PRO A 77 -4.68 12.00 3.01
N ASP A 78 -5.05 11.54 1.81
CA ASP A 78 -4.47 11.96 0.53
C ASP A 78 -5.21 13.20 0.01
N HIS A 79 -5.02 14.34 0.70
CA HIS A 79 -5.78 15.57 0.45
C HIS A 79 -5.61 16.13 -0.96
N ASP A 80 -4.37 16.15 -1.46
CA ASP A 80 -4.05 16.68 -2.79
C ASP A 80 -4.32 15.64 -3.89
N GLY A 81 -4.66 14.43 -3.49
CA GLY A 81 -4.92 13.31 -4.38
C GLY A 81 -3.71 12.83 -5.17
N THR A 82 -2.50 13.18 -4.74
CA THR A 82 -1.26 12.89 -5.47
C THR A 82 -0.77 11.46 -5.20
N VAL A 83 -1.06 10.91 -4.02
CA VAL A 83 -0.44 9.65 -3.56
C VAL A 83 -1.23 8.42 -3.96
N LEU A 84 -2.55 8.40 -3.75
CA LEU A 84 -3.39 7.22 -3.96
C LEU A 84 -4.51 7.47 -4.97
N THR A 85 -4.96 8.71 -5.10
CA THR A 85 -6.11 9.04 -5.97
C THR A 85 -5.75 9.64 -7.33
N ALA A 86 -4.46 9.88 -7.61
CA ALA A 86 -4.02 10.39 -8.90
C ALA A 86 -4.34 9.43 -10.07
N GLU A 87 -4.26 9.96 -11.28
CA GLU A 87 -4.36 9.16 -12.50
C GLU A 87 -3.22 8.13 -12.56
N GLY A 88 -3.48 6.93 -13.10
CA GLY A 88 -2.46 5.89 -13.15
C GLY A 88 -2.19 5.17 -11.82
N SER A 89 -2.91 5.47 -10.74
CA SER A 89 -2.69 4.87 -9.40
C SER A 89 -2.73 3.33 -9.37
N HIS A 90 -3.33 2.68 -10.37
CA HIS A 90 -3.29 1.23 -10.55
C HIS A 90 -1.88 0.66 -10.78
N ARG A 91 -0.92 1.50 -11.16
CA ARG A 91 0.51 1.14 -11.31
C ARG A 91 1.30 1.31 -10.03
N ARG A 92 0.66 1.76 -8.95
CA ARG A 92 1.31 1.90 -7.65
C ARG A 92 1.45 0.57 -6.97
N ARG A 93 2.50 0.44 -6.17
CA ARG A 93 2.74 -0.69 -5.30
C ARG A 93 2.83 -0.19 -3.87
N CYS A 94 2.16 -0.89 -2.96
CA CYS A 94 2.25 -0.64 -1.53
C CYS A 94 3.11 -1.72 -0.88
N LEU A 95 3.95 -1.32 0.07
CA LEU A 95 4.79 -2.16 0.89
C LEU A 95 4.63 -1.72 2.34
N LEU A 96 4.40 -2.68 3.23
CA LEU A 96 4.26 -2.41 4.65
C LEU A 96 5.48 -2.96 5.39
N SER A 97 6.16 -2.12 6.18
CA SER A 97 7.45 -2.50 6.75
C SER A 97 7.40 -3.64 7.78
N CYS A 98 6.26 -3.86 8.44
CA CYS A 98 6.18 -4.81 9.55
C CYS A 98 6.44 -6.28 9.19
N CYS A 99 6.89 -7.01 10.22
CA CYS A 99 7.04 -8.44 10.20
C CYS A 99 5.70 -9.15 10.49
N GLY A 100 5.23 -9.95 9.54
CA GLY A 100 4.04 -10.79 9.70
C GLY A 100 2.71 -10.02 9.76
N PRO A 101 1.61 -10.71 10.08
CA PRO A 101 0.26 -10.12 10.15
C PRO A 101 0.01 -9.31 11.43
N MET A 102 1.06 -8.94 12.18
CA MET A 102 0.96 -8.24 13.46
C MET A 102 0.58 -6.76 13.29
N ASP A 103 0.27 -6.12 14.42
CA ASP A 103 -0.30 -4.77 14.50
C ASP A 103 0.45 -3.75 13.63
N PRO A 104 -0.20 -3.13 12.63
CA PRO A 104 0.51 -2.28 11.71
C PRO A 104 0.75 -0.86 12.24
N THR A 105 0.35 -0.56 13.48
CA THR A 105 0.44 0.77 14.11
C THR A 105 1.85 1.35 14.18
N SER A 106 2.88 0.49 14.20
CA SER A 106 4.29 0.90 14.18
C SER A 106 4.96 0.75 12.81
N CYS A 107 4.23 0.32 11.77
CA CYS A 107 4.80 0.17 10.45
C CYS A 107 4.97 1.50 9.73
N THR A 108 5.84 1.47 8.74
CA THR A 108 5.84 2.44 7.63
C THR A 108 5.13 1.81 6.44
N ASP A 109 4.15 2.52 5.89
CA ASP A 109 3.57 2.23 4.57
C ASP A 109 4.40 2.98 3.52
N LEU A 110 4.86 2.26 2.51
CA LEU A 110 5.61 2.78 1.39
C LEU A 110 4.82 2.55 0.11
N VAL A 111 4.47 3.66 -0.55
CA VAL A 111 3.80 3.69 -1.85
C VAL A 111 4.82 4.07 -2.91
N ILE A 112 4.97 3.19 -3.90
CA ILE A 112 5.87 3.35 -5.03
C ILE A 112 5.01 3.54 -6.28
N ASP A 113 5.17 4.66 -6.98
CA ASP A 113 4.54 4.86 -8.28
C ASP A 113 5.46 4.32 -9.38
N LEU A 114 4.98 3.35 -10.16
CA LEU A 114 5.77 2.72 -11.24
C LEU A 114 5.52 3.38 -12.60
N ALA A 115 4.60 4.34 -12.69
CA ALA A 115 4.36 5.13 -13.89
C ALA A 115 5.27 6.36 -13.92
N ASP A 116 5.37 7.04 -12.79
CA ASP A 116 6.33 8.10 -12.54
C ASP A 116 7.07 7.76 -11.24
N PRO A 117 8.35 7.34 -11.27
CA PRO A 117 9.04 6.74 -10.14
C PRO A 117 9.19 7.71 -8.96
N GLU A 118 8.14 7.79 -8.16
CA GLU A 118 8.06 8.55 -6.93
C GLU A 118 7.78 7.60 -5.77
N LEU A 119 8.38 7.94 -4.62
CA LEU A 119 8.21 7.18 -3.40
C LEU A 119 7.58 8.08 -2.37
N TRP A 120 6.48 7.59 -1.80
CA TRP A 120 5.72 8.24 -0.75
C TRP A 120 5.67 7.30 0.44
N TYR A 121 5.76 7.84 1.65
CA TYR A 121 5.65 7.04 2.85
C TYR A 121 4.84 7.75 3.92
N CYS A 122 4.29 6.96 4.83
CA CYS A 122 3.73 7.44 6.09
C CYS A 122 3.77 6.33 7.15
N ARG A 123 3.48 6.71 8.38
CA ARG A 123 3.18 5.82 9.49
C ARG A 123 1.76 6.06 9.98
N PRO A 124 1.09 5.05 10.55
CA PRO A 124 -0.16 5.30 11.26
C PRO A 124 0.02 6.34 12.37
N GLY A 125 -0.88 7.32 12.39
CA GLY A 125 -0.80 8.46 13.31
C GLY A 125 -0.19 9.71 12.69
N ASP A 126 0.55 9.59 11.58
CA ASP A 126 1.04 10.75 10.84
C ASP A 126 -0.12 11.63 10.36
N ASN A 127 0.17 12.91 10.10
CA ASN A 127 -0.79 13.88 9.60
C ASN A 127 -0.76 14.03 8.07
N HIS A 128 0.34 13.63 7.42
CA HIS A 128 0.53 13.78 5.99
C HIS A 128 1.37 12.64 5.41
N TRP A 129 1.24 12.42 4.10
CA TRP A 129 2.16 11.59 3.34
C TRP A 129 3.44 12.36 3.04
N VAL A 130 4.59 11.72 3.19
CA VAL A 130 5.89 12.33 2.93
C VAL A 130 6.46 11.78 1.63
N LYS A 131 6.89 12.68 0.74
CA LYS A 131 7.62 12.33 -0.48
C LYS A 131 9.09 12.12 -0.14
N LEU A 132 9.63 10.92 -0.38
CA LEU A 132 11.00 10.57 0.01
C LEU A 132 12.07 11.30 -0.85
N HIS A 133 11.75 11.65 -2.10
CA HIS A 133 12.67 12.35 -3.01
C HIS A 133 11.97 13.48 -3.75
N GLN A 134 12.52 14.69 -3.64
CA GLN A 134 11.93 15.90 -4.23
C GLN A 134 12.32 16.13 -5.68
N GLN A 135 13.48 15.63 -6.12
CA GLN A 135 13.82 15.71 -7.53
C GLN A 135 13.04 14.61 -8.25
N PRO A 136 12.01 14.94 -9.06
CA PRO A 136 11.53 13.97 -10.03
C PRO A 136 12.78 13.53 -10.75
N TYR A 137 12.97 12.23 -10.88
CA TYR A 137 14.08 11.76 -11.64
C TYR A 137 13.88 12.29 -13.07
N GLN A 138 14.51 13.42 -13.39
CA GLN A 138 14.32 14.12 -14.66
C GLN A 138 15.08 13.31 -15.70
N TYR A 139 14.45 12.24 -16.16
CA TYR A 139 15.07 11.31 -17.08
C TYR A 139 15.06 11.90 -18.48
N ARG A 140 16.18 12.51 -18.86
CA ARG A 140 16.43 12.76 -20.30
C ARG A 140 16.54 11.46 -21.10
N ASN A 141 16.85 10.34 -20.45
CA ASN A 141 17.04 9.04 -21.07
C ASN A 141 15.96 8.03 -20.62
N PRO A 142 15.07 7.56 -21.51
CA PRO A 142 14.08 6.53 -21.22
C PRO A 142 14.68 5.23 -20.63
N ALA A 143 15.89 4.85 -21.06
CA ALA A 143 16.54 3.64 -20.54
C ALA A 143 16.86 3.73 -19.05
N HIS A 144 17.20 4.93 -18.54
CA HIS A 144 17.43 5.13 -17.11
C HIS A 144 16.12 5.02 -16.31
N ARG A 145 15.03 5.54 -16.86
CA ARG A 145 13.70 5.42 -16.26
C ARG A 145 13.30 3.96 -16.12
N ASP A 146 13.46 3.16 -17.17
CA ASP A 146 13.09 1.74 -17.15
C ASP A 146 13.96 0.93 -16.17
N ALA A 147 15.25 1.24 -16.07
CA ALA A 147 16.14 0.64 -15.08
C ALA A 147 15.68 0.94 -13.64
N ILE A 148 15.27 2.18 -13.35
CA ILE A 148 14.79 2.55 -12.02
C ILE A 148 13.42 1.95 -11.72
N ILE A 149 12.49 1.91 -12.69
CA ILE A 149 11.23 1.19 -12.50
C ILE A 149 11.50 -0.29 -12.21
N SER A 150 12.44 -0.91 -12.93
CA SER A 150 12.87 -2.28 -12.69
C SER A 150 13.42 -2.46 -11.26
N PHE A 151 14.26 -1.53 -10.81
CA PHE A 151 14.79 -1.50 -9.45
C PHE A 151 13.69 -1.31 -8.39
N LEU A 152 12.76 -0.38 -8.61
CA LEU A 152 11.66 -0.09 -7.70
C LEU A 152 10.68 -1.27 -7.58
N ARG A 153 10.49 -2.03 -8.66
CA ARG A 153 9.73 -3.29 -8.66
C ARG A 153 10.35 -4.39 -7.81
N LYS A 154 11.63 -4.30 -7.44
CA LYS A 154 12.29 -5.33 -6.62
C LYS A 154 12.18 -5.07 -5.13
N PHE A 155 11.64 -3.92 -4.71
CA PHE A 155 11.48 -3.65 -3.29
C PHE A 155 10.61 -4.71 -2.59
N THR A 156 11.07 -5.13 -1.43
CA THR A 156 10.37 -6.00 -0.49
C THR A 156 10.49 -5.44 0.91
N ALA A 157 9.49 -5.66 1.75
CA ALA A 157 9.47 -5.15 3.11
C ALA A 157 9.68 -6.29 4.10
N ILE A 158 10.65 -6.14 4.99
CA ILE A 158 11.02 -7.12 6.01
C ILE A 158 11.43 -6.37 7.27
N ASP A 159 10.83 -6.70 8.41
CA ASP A 159 11.28 -6.29 9.74
C ASP A 159 11.58 -4.79 9.91
N GLY A 160 10.62 -3.95 9.54
CA GLY A 160 10.71 -2.49 9.67
C GLY A 160 11.49 -1.80 8.54
N LYS A 161 12.06 -2.57 7.60
CA LYS A 161 12.97 -2.08 6.56
C LYS A 161 12.50 -2.50 5.17
N PHE A 162 13.03 -1.82 4.15
CA PHE A 162 12.74 -2.09 2.76
C PHE A 162 14.01 -2.48 2.01
N TYR A 163 14.00 -3.63 1.37
CA TYR A 163 15.15 -4.24 0.72
C TYR A 163 14.94 -4.32 -0.77
N THR A 164 16.01 -4.20 -1.53
CA THR A 164 15.99 -4.35 -3.00
C THR A 164 17.33 -4.87 -3.49
N GLU A 165 17.32 -5.60 -4.60
CA GLU A 165 18.52 -6.11 -5.22
C GLU A 165 19.04 -5.12 -6.28
N LEU A 166 20.27 -4.67 -6.09
CA LEU A 166 20.98 -3.79 -7.01
C LEU A 166 21.53 -4.58 -8.19
N HIS A 167 21.73 -3.90 -9.33
CA HIS A 167 22.32 -4.52 -10.52
C HIS A 167 23.73 -5.11 -10.29
N THR A 168 24.43 -4.66 -9.24
CA THR A 168 25.74 -5.18 -8.84
C THR A 168 25.67 -6.51 -8.10
N GLY A 169 24.47 -7.03 -7.79
CA GLY A 169 24.25 -8.19 -6.93
C GLY A 169 24.22 -7.86 -5.43
N ASN A 170 24.44 -6.60 -5.05
CA ASN A 170 24.33 -6.16 -3.66
C ASN A 170 22.87 -5.92 -3.27
N VAL A 171 22.59 -5.97 -1.98
CA VAL A 171 21.27 -5.61 -1.43
C VAL A 171 21.32 -4.17 -0.94
N GLY A 172 20.41 -3.33 -1.46
CA GLY A 172 20.14 -2.00 -0.93
C GLY A 172 19.09 -2.06 0.17
N VAL A 173 19.25 -1.23 1.19
CA VAL A 173 18.30 -1.09 2.30
C VAL A 173 17.84 0.35 2.40
N LEU A 174 16.52 0.55 2.46
CA LEU A 174 15.88 1.80 2.77
C LEU A 174 15.29 1.70 4.18
N GLU A 175 15.76 2.57 5.07
CA GLU A 175 15.36 2.65 6.46
C GLU A 175 14.84 4.06 6.76
N PHE A 176 13.77 4.14 7.55
CA PHE A 176 13.17 5.40 7.97
C PHE A 176 13.51 5.63 9.43
N SER A 177 14.21 6.72 9.74
CA SER A 177 14.52 7.07 11.13
C SER A 177 13.23 7.29 11.93
N PRO A 178 13.15 6.86 13.20
CA PRO A 178 12.09 7.32 14.08
C PRO A 178 12.15 8.85 14.12
N GLU A 179 10.98 9.49 14.10
CA GLU A 179 10.91 10.94 14.30
C GLU A 179 11.48 11.20 15.70
N VAL A 180 12.55 12.00 15.76
CA VAL A 180 13.13 12.39 17.05
C VAL A 180 12.03 13.18 17.75
N ALA A 181 11.40 12.59 18.76
CA ALA A 181 10.53 13.33 19.65
C ALA A 181 11.38 14.49 20.18
N GLU A 182 11.08 15.71 19.74
CA GLU A 182 11.73 16.90 20.27
C GLU A 182 11.56 16.85 21.78
N GLY A 183 12.67 16.62 22.48
CA GLY A 183 12.71 16.61 23.92
C GLY A 183 12.36 18.01 24.41
N ASN A 184 11.28 18.10 25.17
CA ASN A 184 11.00 19.24 26.05
C ASN A 184 12.06 19.33 27.15
#